data_AF-A0A3B9SRY5-F1
#
_entry.id   AF-A0A3B9SRY5-F1
#
_cell.length_a   1.000
_cell.length_b   1.000
_cell.length_c   1.000
_cell.angle_alpha   90.00
_cell.angle_beta   90.00
_cell.angle_gamma   90.00
#
_symmetry.space_group_name_H-M   'P 1'
#
loop_
_entity.id
_entity.type
_entity.pdbx_description
1 polymer ?
#
loop_
_entity_poly.entity_id
_entity_poly.type
_entity_poly.pdbx_seq_one_letter_code
_entity_poly.pdbx_strand_id
1 'polypeptide(L)' 'MGYPTRIQVIKRGNNQQWYVNFPAAIARAMNFKKSEVVEWEIIDKRCLKLKRRGGPKNDGN' A
#
# COMPACT_ATOMS: atom_id res chain seq x y z
N MET A 1 -1.54 -4.06 -16.92
CA MET A 1 -2.56 -4.74 -16.10
C MET A 1 -2.54 -4.12 -14.71
N GLY A 2 -3.61 -3.44 -14.29
CA GLY A 2 -3.72 -2.85 -12.95
C GLY A 2 -4.56 -3.73 -12.03
N TYR A 3 -4.40 -3.58 -10.73
CA TYR A 3 -5.25 -4.25 -9.73
C TYR A 3 -6.20 -3.20 -9.12
N PRO A 4 -7.36 -2.92 -9.74
CA PRO A 4 -8.26 -1.89 -9.26
C PRO A 4 -8.83 -2.29 -7.90
N THR A 5 -8.79 -1.34 -6.96
CA THR A 5 -9.31 -1.50 -5.60
C THR A 5 -10.22 -0.35 -5.26
N ARG A 6 -11.21 -0.59 -4.41
CA ARG A 6 -12.15 0.43 -3.97
C ARG A 6 -11.65 1.09 -2.69
N ILE A 7 -11.71 2.42 -2.64
CA ILE A 7 -11.57 3.16 -1.40
C ILE A 7 -12.85 3.00 -0.59
N GLN A 8 -12.71 2.68 0.69
CA GLN A 8 -13.80 2.60 1.65
C GLN A 8 -13.58 3.64 2.74
N VAL A 9 -14.67 4.23 3.22
CA VAL A 9 -14.66 5.18 4.32
C VAL A 9 -15.55 4.65 5.42
N ILE A 10 -14.98 4.45 6.60
CA ILE A 10 -15.71 4.05 7.79
C ILE A 10 -15.80 5.28 8.69
N LYS A 11 -17.03 5.75 8.93
CA LYS A 11 -17.31 6.88 9.82
C LYS A 11 -17.80 6.36 11.17
N ARG A 12 -17.18 6.82 12.26
CA ARG A 12 -17.56 6.47 13.64
C ARG A 12 -17.52 7.74 14.49
N GLY A 13 -18.70 8.25 14.85
CA GLY A 13 -18.83 9.55 15.51
C GLY A 13 -18.17 10.65 14.68
N ASN A 14 -17.27 11.41 15.31
CA ASN A 14 -16.51 12.49 14.67
C ASN A 14 -15.28 12.01 13.90
N ASN A 15 -14.98 10.71 13.89
CA ASN A 15 -13.79 10.17 13.22
C ASN A 15 -14.15 9.52 11.89
N GLN A 16 -13.27 9.68 10.90
CA GLN A 16 -13.38 9.01 9.61
C GLN A 16 -12.07 8.28 9.30
N GLN A 17 -12.18 7.00 9.00
CA GLN A 17 -11.05 6.18 8.62
C GLN A 17 -11.20 5.73 7.18
N TRP A 18 -10.18 6.03 6.38
CA TRP A 18 -10.09 5.69 4.97
C TRP A 18 -9.28 4.41 4.81
N TYR A 19 -9.82 3.47 4.04
CA TYR A 19 -9.20 2.19 3.77
C TYR A 19 -9.13 1.95 2.28
N VAL A 20 -8.08 1.26 1.86
CA VAL A 20 -7.97 0.66 0.54
C VAL A 20 -7.46 -0.76 0.72
N ASN A 21 -8.13 -1.71 0.08
CA ASN A 21 -7.71 -3.11 0.15
C ASN A 21 -6.38 -3.27 -0.59
N PHE A 22 -5.40 -3.90 0.03
CA PHE A 22 -4.15 -4.21 -0.63
C PHE A 22 -4.30 -5.49 -1.47
N PRO A 23 -4.06 -5.47 -2.80
CA PRO A 23 -4.29 -6.64 -3.65
C PRO A 23 -3.40 -7.84 -3.26
N ALA A 24 -4.02 -9.00 -3.03
CA ALA A 24 -3.29 -10.23 -2.69
C ALA A 24 -2.31 -10.69 -3.78
N ALA A 25 -2.58 -10.38 -5.05
CA ALA A 25 -1.66 -10.68 -6.14
C ALA A 25 -0.36 -9.86 -6.03
N ILE A 26 -0.46 -8.56 -5.72
CA ILE A 26 0.71 -7.71 -5.45
C ILE A 26 1.44 -8.19 -4.19
N ALA A 27 0.69 -8.55 -3.14
CA ALA A 27 1.26 -9.06 -1.89
C ALA A 27 2.16 -10.28 -2.11
N ARG A 28 1.67 -11.24 -2.87
CA ARG A 28 2.41 -12.47 -3.21
C ARG A 28 3.60 -12.17 -4.13
N ALA A 29 3.40 -11.37 -5.17
CA ALA A 29 4.47 -11.02 -6.11
C ALA A 29 5.63 -10.28 -5.44
N MET A 30 5.34 -9.41 -4.48
CA MET A 30 6.35 -8.65 -3.72
C MET A 30 6.90 -9.42 -2.51
N ASN A 31 6.36 -10.62 -2.23
CA ASN A 31 6.66 -11.44 -1.06
C ASN A 31 6.57 -10.63 0.26
N PHE A 32 5.52 -9.82 0.40
CA PHE A 32 5.27 -9.02 1.60
C PHE A 32 5.11 -9.92 2.83
N LYS A 33 5.66 -9.48 3.97
CA LYS A 33 5.54 -10.20 5.24
C LYS A 33 4.55 -9.53 6.18
N LYS A 34 4.00 -10.33 7.11
CA LYS A 34 3.15 -9.81 8.19
C LYS A 34 3.92 -8.75 8.97
N SER A 35 3.26 -7.64 9.30
CA SER A 35 3.83 -6.50 10.03
C SER A 35 4.97 -5.77 9.32
N GLU A 36 5.14 -5.95 8.00
CA GLU A 36 6.12 -5.17 7.24
C GLU A 36 5.70 -3.70 7.13
N VAL A 37 6.64 -2.79 7.39
CA VAL A 37 6.40 -1.34 7.33
C VAL A 37 6.59 -0.82 5.92
N VAL A 38 5.54 -0.16 5.42
CA VAL A 38 5.51 0.50 4.12
C VAL A 38 5.03 1.94 4.28
N GLU A 39 5.35 2.78 3.32
CA GLU A 39 5.02 4.20 3.31
C GLU A 39 4.42 4.60 1.97
N TRP A 40 3.33 5.37 2.02
CA TRP A 40 2.73 5.97 0.83
C TRP A 40 3.26 7.37 0.60
N GLU A 41 3.70 7.64 -0.63
CA GLU A 41 4.13 8.94 -1.10
C GLU A 41 3.16 9.44 -2.17
N ILE A 42 2.77 10.71 -2.05
CA ILE A 42 1.91 11.36 -3.04
C ILE A 42 2.80 11.83 -4.19
N ILE A 43 2.57 11.29 -5.38
CA ILE A 43 3.23 11.77 -6.60
C ILE A 43 2.37 12.85 -7.23
N ASP A 44 1.08 12.57 -7.41
CA ASP A 44 0.08 13.53 -7.89
C ASP A 44 -1.35 13.07 -7.49
N LYS A 45 -2.39 13.74 -8.01
CA LYS A 45 -3.81 13.42 -7.71
C LYS A 45 -4.28 12.07 -8.27
N ARG A 46 -3.56 11.49 -9.21
CA ARG A 46 -3.86 10.22 -9.89
C ARG A 46 -2.95 9.09 -9.43
N CYS A 47 -1.78 9.40 -8.89
CA CYS A 47 -0.73 8.43 -8.59
C CYS A 47 -0.18 8.55 -7.16
N LEU A 48 -0.15 7.40 -6.47
CA LEU A 48 0.55 7.20 -5.20
C LEU A 48 1.66 6.16 -5.38
N LYS A 49 2.77 6.32 -4.68
CA LYS A 49 3.88 5.36 -4.66
C LYS A 49 3.96 4.69 -3.29
N LEU A 50 4.07 3.36 -3.28
CA LEU A 50 4.35 2.59 -2.07
C LEU A 50 5.85 2.32 -1.95
N LYS A 51 6.48 2.79 -0.88
CA LYS A 51 7.89 2.53 -0.55
C LYS A 51 7.96 1.53 0.59
N ARG A 52 8.81 0.51 0.46
CA ARG A 52 9.12 -0.45 1.53
C ARG A 52 10.22 0.15 2.41
N ARG A 53 10.04 0.18 3.74
CA ARG A 53 11.05 0.73 4.66
C ARG A 53 12.12 -0.28 5.09
N GLY A 54 11.87 -1.58 4.92
CA GLY A 54 12.78 -2.66 5.33
C GLY A 54 12.71 -3.89 4.44
N GLY A 55 12.39 -3.70 3.14
CA GLY A 55 12.50 -4.79 2.16
C GLY A 55 13.95 -5.29 2.05
N PRO A 56 14.17 -6.49 1.48
CA PRO A 56 15.53 -6.98 1.23
C PRO A 56 16.31 -5.89 0.49
N LYS A 57 17.52 -5.57 0.98
CA LYS A 57 18.43 -4.70 0.24
C LYS A 57 18.59 -5.31 -1.14
N ASN A 58 18.33 -4.54 -2.18
CA ASN A 58 18.90 -4.85 -3.48
C ASN A 58 20.40 -4.66 -3.31
N ASP A 59 21.11 -5.71 -2.94
CA ASP A 59 22.57 -5.79 -3.06
C ASP A 59 22.86 -5.96 -4.55
N GLY A 60 22.75 -4.83 -5.27
CA GLY A 60 23.12 -4.70 -6.67
C GLY A 60 24.36 -3.82 -6.76
N ASN A 61 25.52 -4.45 -6.60
CA ASN A 61 26.76 -4.05 -7.27
C ASN A 61 27.56 -5.31 -7.62
#